data_AF-A0A022MN12-F1
#
_entry.id   AF-A0A022MN12-F1
#
_cell.length_a   1.000
_cell.length_b   1.000
_cell.length_c   1.000
_cell.angle_alpha   90.00
_cell.angle_beta   90.00
_cell.angle_gamma   90.00
#
_symmetry.space_group_name_H-M   'P 1'
#
loop_
_entity.id
_entity.type
_entity.pdbx_description
1 polymer ?
#
loop_
_entity_poly.entity_id
_entity_poly.type
_entity_poly.pdbx_seq_one_letter_code
_entity_poly.pdbx_strand_id
1 'polypeptide(L)'
;MIRRTLTGGLLATVAMLALVPTAAEATPATPRAAVSAAAPTPSSAPAARPAHHVNHRATHGRSTHAYGRVITRHSPLRVRSGPGTGYRVTGRLRAGSLVTLRCRTNGSSVHGTRQWYRLAQSRGYVSAHYVRVVRGTLPWC
;
A
#
# COMPACT_ATOMS: atom_id res chain seq x y z
N MET A 1 -33.84 13.08 -22.59
CA MET A 1 -33.54 14.52 -22.67
C MET A 1 -32.18 14.78 -22.01
N ILE A 2 -31.29 15.38 -22.77
CA ILE A 2 -29.86 15.64 -22.53
C ILE A 2 -29.71 16.91 -21.70
N ARG A 3 -28.77 16.95 -20.73
CA ARG A 3 -27.89 18.13 -20.51
C ARG A 3 -26.51 17.67 -20.00
N ARG A 4 -25.55 17.71 -20.91
CA ARG A 4 -24.09 17.69 -20.67
C ARG A 4 -23.64 19.11 -20.37
N THR A 5 -22.72 19.31 -19.42
CA THR A 5 -21.95 20.55 -19.29
C THR A 5 -20.47 20.23 -19.13
N LEU A 6 -19.74 20.42 -20.22
CA LEU A 6 -18.28 20.51 -20.32
C LEU A 6 -17.92 22.00 -20.35
N THR A 7 -17.01 22.44 -19.50
CA THR A 7 -16.30 23.73 -19.60
C THR A 7 -15.04 23.54 -18.73
N GLY A 8 -13.79 23.62 -19.19
CA GLY A 8 -13.18 24.44 -20.22
C GLY A 8 -12.28 25.47 -19.53
N GLY A 9 -10.95 25.44 -19.75
CA GLY A 9 -10.04 26.46 -19.19
C GLY A 9 -8.57 26.10 -19.31
N LEU A 10 -7.91 26.70 -20.29
CA LEU A 10 -6.54 26.49 -20.78
C LEU A 10 -5.61 27.61 -20.22
N LEU A 11 -4.35 27.24 -19.92
CA LEU A 11 -3.08 27.99 -19.89
C LEU A 11 -3.02 29.48 -19.44
N ALA A 12 -2.07 29.77 -18.55
CA ALA A 12 -1.22 30.98 -18.63
C ALA A 12 0.12 30.78 -17.87
N THR A 13 1.22 30.69 -18.62
CA THR A 13 2.60 30.85 -18.16
C THR A 13 3.02 32.30 -18.37
N VAL A 14 3.58 32.98 -17.36
CA VAL A 14 4.56 34.07 -17.56
C VAL A 14 5.51 34.14 -16.36
N ALA A 15 6.80 33.99 -16.66
CA ALA A 15 7.93 34.23 -15.77
C ALA A 15 8.26 35.73 -15.70
N MET A 16 8.79 36.22 -14.57
CA MET A 16 9.66 37.39 -14.57
C MET A 16 10.82 37.23 -13.57
N LEU A 17 11.98 37.62 -14.07
CA LEU A 17 13.34 37.52 -13.55
C LEU A 17 13.80 38.89 -13.02
N ALA A 18 14.95 38.92 -12.33
CA ALA A 18 15.77 40.08 -11.89
C ALA A 18 15.52 40.55 -10.43
N LEU A 19 16.50 41.00 -9.63
CA LEU A 19 17.87 41.48 -9.86
C LEU A 19 18.70 41.38 -8.54
N VAL A 20 20.03 41.28 -8.70
CA VAL A 20 21.18 41.06 -7.77
C VAL A 20 21.66 42.40 -7.11
N PRO A 21 22.79 42.58 -6.34
CA PRO A 21 23.53 41.88 -5.23
C PRO A 21 23.68 42.75 -3.95
N THR A 22 24.35 42.26 -2.87
CA THR A 22 25.37 43.02 -2.10
C THR A 22 26.24 42.09 -1.23
N ALA A 23 27.52 42.45 -1.14
CA ALA A 23 28.68 41.65 -0.74
C ALA A 23 29.11 41.80 0.74
N ALA A 24 30.17 41.03 1.08
CA ALA A 24 31.09 41.15 2.23
C ALA A 24 30.56 40.58 3.57
N GLU A 25 31.33 39.88 4.41
CA GLU A 25 32.77 39.95 4.70
C GLU A 25 33.40 38.58 5.03
N ALA A 26 34.72 38.56 4.95
CA ALA A 26 35.61 37.43 5.14
C ALA A 26 36.12 37.31 6.60
N THR A 27 36.55 36.12 6.99
CA THR A 27 37.67 35.95 7.93
C THR A 27 38.44 34.66 7.60
N PRO A 28 39.79 34.68 7.50
CA PRO A 28 40.60 33.54 7.07
C PRO A 28 41.28 32.79 8.23
N ALA A 29 41.90 31.66 7.85
CA ALA A 29 43.02 30.94 8.50
C ALA A 29 42.59 29.85 9.53
N THR A 30 43.07 28.59 9.53
CA THR A 30 44.30 27.96 9.00
C THR A 30 44.08 26.42 8.96
N PRO A 31 44.72 25.66 8.05
CA PRO A 31 44.46 24.23 7.88
C PRO A 31 45.25 23.35 8.85
N ARG A 32 44.72 22.16 9.17
CA ARG A 32 45.50 21.06 9.74
C ARG A 32 45.32 19.81 8.90
N ALA A 33 46.36 19.50 8.15
CA ALA A 33 46.53 18.26 7.41
C ALA A 33 46.58 17.07 8.37
N ALA A 34 45.86 16.00 8.04
CA ALA A 34 46.30 14.63 8.33
C ALA A 34 45.58 13.67 7.38
N VAL A 35 46.38 13.11 6.48
CA VAL A 35 46.08 11.98 5.60
C VAL A 35 45.43 10.82 6.36
N SER A 36 44.43 10.18 5.75
CA SER A 36 44.27 8.74 5.88
C SER A 36 43.44 8.18 4.73
N ALA A 37 44.14 7.48 3.85
CA ALA A 37 43.57 6.55 2.90
C ALA A 37 42.92 5.38 3.66
N ALA A 38 41.70 4.99 3.30
CA ALA A 38 41.22 3.62 3.42
C ALA A 38 39.96 3.39 2.57
N ALA A 39 40.01 2.30 1.83
CA ALA A 39 39.10 1.79 0.81
C ALA A 39 37.58 1.76 1.09
N PRO A 40 36.75 1.61 0.04
CA PRO A 40 35.34 1.25 0.19
C PRO A 40 35.18 -0.23 0.55
N THR A 41 34.46 -0.54 1.63
CA THR A 41 33.90 -1.87 1.87
C THR A 41 32.43 -1.76 2.31
N PRO A 42 31.47 -2.14 1.45
CA PRO A 42 30.14 -2.52 1.91
C PRO A 42 30.11 -4.05 2.07
N SER A 43 30.25 -4.57 3.28
CA SER A 43 29.85 -5.97 3.55
C SER A 43 29.77 -6.33 5.03
N SER A 44 28.76 -7.16 5.30
CA SER A 44 28.48 -7.95 6.51
C SER A 44 27.47 -7.27 7.47
N ALA A 45 26.28 -7.81 7.78
CA ALA A 45 25.82 -9.19 7.68
C ALA A 45 24.29 -9.29 7.59
N PRO A 46 23.75 -10.34 6.94
CA PRO A 46 22.35 -10.70 7.02
C PRO A 46 22.09 -11.48 8.32
N ALA A 47 21.22 -10.97 9.17
CA ALA A 47 20.66 -11.75 10.27
C ALA A 47 19.79 -12.87 9.68
N ALA A 48 20.35 -14.07 9.61
CA ALA A 48 19.68 -15.30 9.22
C ALA A 48 18.45 -15.52 10.10
N ARG A 49 17.26 -15.22 9.55
CA ARG A 49 16.01 -15.70 10.12
C ARG A 49 15.79 -17.13 9.64
N PRO A 50 15.40 -18.07 10.52
CA PRO A 50 15.13 -19.44 10.12
C PRO A 50 14.03 -19.45 9.06
N ALA A 51 14.40 -19.89 7.86
CA ALA A 51 13.46 -20.18 6.80
C ALA A 51 12.64 -21.39 7.25
N HIS A 52 11.47 -21.13 7.84
CA HIS A 52 10.38 -22.09 7.85
C HIS A 52 10.03 -22.38 6.40
N HIS A 53 10.64 -23.42 5.84
CA HIS A 53 10.30 -24.01 4.56
C HIS A 53 8.95 -24.70 4.74
N VAL A 54 7.89 -23.91 4.80
CA VAL A 54 6.55 -24.42 4.65
C VAL A 54 6.47 -24.88 3.19
N ASN A 55 6.44 -26.20 3.00
CA ASN A 55 6.10 -26.82 1.74
C ASN A 55 4.71 -26.32 1.31
N HIS A 56 4.64 -25.20 0.58
CA HIS A 56 3.43 -24.69 -0.05
C HIS A 56 3.03 -25.53 -1.29
N ARG A 57 3.42 -26.81 -1.31
CA ARG A 57 3.13 -27.74 -2.41
C ARG A 57 1.73 -28.36 -2.33
N ALA A 58 0.88 -27.88 -1.43
CA ALA A 58 -0.52 -28.24 -1.40
C ALA A 58 -1.35 -27.00 -1.71
N THR A 59 -2.13 -27.10 -2.79
CA THR A 59 -3.22 -26.20 -3.21
C THR A 59 -2.90 -25.07 -4.19
N HIS A 60 -2.23 -25.40 -5.31
CA HIS A 60 -2.69 -24.87 -6.61
C HIS A 60 -3.98 -25.59 -7.06
N GLY A 61 -4.94 -25.75 -6.15
CA GLY A 61 -6.28 -26.14 -6.52
C GLY A 61 -6.82 -25.01 -7.39
N ARG A 62 -7.31 -25.33 -8.59
CA ARG A 62 -7.86 -24.37 -9.55
C ARG A 62 -8.53 -23.25 -8.78
N SER A 63 -7.97 -22.04 -8.90
CA SER A 63 -8.39 -20.84 -8.18
C SER A 63 -9.80 -20.46 -8.60
N THR A 64 -10.75 -21.21 -8.06
CA THR A 64 -12.16 -20.91 -8.10
C THR A 64 -12.31 -19.79 -7.10
N HIS A 65 -12.55 -18.60 -7.62
CA HIS A 65 -12.67 -17.42 -6.78
C HIS A 65 -13.62 -17.70 -5.61
N ALA A 66 -13.16 -17.40 -4.41
CA ALA A 66 -14.01 -17.52 -3.23
C ALA A 66 -14.98 -16.34 -3.21
N TYR A 67 -16.16 -16.55 -2.63
CA TYR A 67 -17.15 -15.51 -2.45
C TYR A 67 -17.28 -15.20 -0.97
N GLY A 68 -17.27 -13.91 -0.65
CA GLY A 68 -17.47 -13.39 0.70
C GLY A 68 -18.72 -12.52 0.76
N ARG A 69 -19.40 -12.52 1.89
CA ARG A 69 -20.48 -11.58 2.21
C ARG A 69 -20.01 -10.61 3.28
N VAL A 70 -20.22 -9.32 3.03
CA VAL A 70 -19.95 -8.27 4.02
C VAL A 70 -20.97 -8.36 5.15
N ILE A 71 -20.51 -8.56 6.38
CA ILE A 71 -21.38 -8.77 7.56
C ILE A 71 -21.53 -7.51 8.44
N THR A 72 -21.17 -6.34 7.93
CA THR A 72 -21.45 -5.07 8.62
C THR A 72 -22.96 -4.81 8.70
N ARG A 73 -23.41 -4.15 9.78
CA ARG A 73 -24.85 -3.89 10.00
C ARG A 73 -25.37 -2.72 9.15
N HIS A 74 -24.91 -1.51 9.46
CA HIS A 74 -25.42 -0.28 8.84
C HIS A 74 -24.33 0.57 8.16
N SER A 75 -23.06 0.23 8.36
CA SER A 75 -21.93 0.99 7.81
C SER A 75 -21.29 0.29 6.62
N PRO A 76 -20.92 1.04 5.56
CA PRO A 76 -20.17 0.47 4.45
C PRO A 76 -18.77 0.06 4.91
N LEU A 77 -18.31 -1.10 4.44
CA LEU A 77 -16.96 -1.57 4.68
C LEU A 77 -15.97 -0.84 3.77
N ARG A 78 -14.95 -0.23 4.36
CA ARG A 78 -13.91 0.49 3.60
C ARG A 78 -12.94 -0.51 2.95
N VAL A 79 -12.75 -0.36 1.65
CA VAL A 79 -11.73 -1.08 0.89
C VAL A 79 -10.44 -0.28 0.94
N ARG A 80 -9.32 -0.94 1.25
CA ARG A 80 -8.02 -0.29 1.42
C ARG A 80 -7.02 -0.74 0.38
N SER A 81 -6.01 0.07 0.10
CA SER A 81 -4.97 -0.28 -0.89
C SER A 81 -4.01 -1.38 -0.42
N GLY A 82 -3.99 -1.71 0.87
CA GLY A 82 -3.12 -2.73 1.45
C GLY A 82 -3.75 -3.40 2.68
N PRO A 83 -3.13 -4.48 3.19
CA PRO A 83 -3.65 -5.28 4.30
C PRO A 83 -3.40 -4.60 5.65
N GLY A 84 -4.12 -3.51 5.92
CA GLY A 84 -3.95 -2.77 7.16
C GLY A 84 -4.78 -1.51 7.26
N THR A 85 -4.97 -0.99 8.47
CA THR A 85 -5.77 0.21 8.74
C THR A 85 -5.05 1.52 8.39
N GLY A 86 -3.72 1.50 8.28
CA GLY A 86 -2.91 2.65 7.85
C GLY A 86 -2.91 2.90 6.34
N TYR A 87 -3.37 1.94 5.53
CA TYR A 87 -3.42 2.12 4.07
C TYR A 87 -4.59 3.00 3.64
N ARG A 88 -4.37 3.78 2.57
CA ARG A 88 -5.39 4.65 1.98
C ARG A 88 -6.64 3.86 1.58
N VAL A 89 -7.80 4.49 1.72
CA VAL A 89 -9.09 3.92 1.32
C VAL A 89 -9.25 4.09 -0.19
N THR A 90 -9.44 3.00 -0.91
CA THR A 90 -9.62 2.98 -2.38
C THR A 90 -11.07 2.82 -2.80
N GLY A 91 -11.95 2.43 -1.88
CA GLY A 91 -13.36 2.22 -2.19
C GLY A 91 -14.18 1.86 -0.97
N ARG A 92 -15.45 1.53 -1.20
CA ARG A 92 -16.42 1.15 -0.17
C ARG A 92 -17.31 0.02 -0.68
N LEU A 93 -17.62 -0.93 0.19
CA LEU A 93 -18.57 -2.01 -0.05
C LEU A 93 -19.79 -1.81 0.83
N ARG A 94 -20.98 -2.07 0.28
CA ARG A 94 -22.23 -1.95 1.04
C ARG A 94 -22.34 -3.10 2.05
N ALA A 95 -23.05 -2.85 3.15
CA ALA A 95 -23.43 -3.90 4.07
C ALA A 95 -24.19 -5.02 3.34
N GLY A 96 -23.89 -6.28 3.64
CA GLY A 96 -24.54 -7.44 3.02
C GLY A 96 -24.12 -7.75 1.58
N SER A 97 -23.28 -6.93 0.93
CA SER A 97 -22.89 -7.17 -0.46
C SER A 97 -22.04 -8.43 -0.60
N LEU A 98 -22.27 -9.18 -1.69
CA LEU A 98 -21.42 -10.29 -2.09
C LEU A 98 -20.18 -9.74 -2.83
N VAL A 99 -19.00 -10.24 -2.48
CA VAL A 99 -17.73 -9.87 -3.08
C VAL A 99 -16.93 -11.09 -3.49
N THR A 100 -16.19 -10.94 -4.58
CA THR A 100 -15.28 -11.98 -5.06
C THR A 100 -13.91 -11.77 -4.43
N LEU A 101 -13.39 -12.81 -3.80
CA LEU A 101 -12.14 -12.83 -3.07
C LEU A 101 -11.13 -13.68 -3.82
N ARG A 102 -9.89 -13.17 -3.90
CA ARG A 102 -8.79 -13.83 -4.63
C ARG A 102 -7.92 -14.67 -3.70
N CYS A 103 -7.48 -14.08 -2.60
CA CYS A 103 -6.58 -14.73 -1.64
C CYS A 103 -6.65 -14.05 -0.27
N ARG A 104 -6.12 -14.72 0.75
CA ARG A 104 -5.99 -14.20 2.12
C ARG A 104 -4.54 -13.87 2.45
N THR A 105 -4.31 -12.84 3.25
CA THR A 105 -2.97 -12.44 3.70
C THR A 105 -3.04 -11.91 5.14
N ASN A 106 -1.88 -11.80 5.79
CA ASN A 106 -1.76 -11.23 7.13
C ASN A 106 -1.48 -9.74 7.05
N GLY A 107 -1.97 -8.98 8.03
CA GLY A 107 -1.88 -7.54 8.06
C GLY A 107 -2.12 -6.95 9.45
N SER A 108 -2.46 -5.67 9.51
CA SER A 108 -2.78 -5.00 10.78
C SER A 108 -3.95 -5.68 11.48
N SER A 109 -3.92 -5.71 12.82
CA SER A 109 -5.02 -6.27 13.62
C SER A 109 -6.24 -5.35 13.60
N VAL A 110 -7.41 -5.94 13.37
CA VAL A 110 -8.72 -5.28 13.46
C VAL A 110 -9.58 -6.13 14.38
N HIS A 111 -9.94 -5.61 15.55
CA HIS A 111 -10.69 -6.35 16.58
C HIS A 111 -10.11 -7.75 16.86
N GLY A 112 -8.79 -7.85 17.00
CA GLY A 112 -8.08 -9.11 17.23
C GLY A 112 -7.84 -9.97 15.97
N THR A 113 -8.41 -9.62 14.82
CA THR A 113 -8.24 -10.34 13.56
C THR A 113 -7.12 -9.73 12.72
N ARG A 114 -6.06 -10.50 12.47
CA ARG A 114 -4.92 -10.08 11.62
C ARG A 114 -5.07 -10.46 10.15
N GLN A 115 -6.12 -11.20 9.82
CA GLN A 115 -6.35 -11.68 8.45
C GLN A 115 -7.07 -10.62 7.61
N TRP A 116 -6.62 -10.51 6.36
CA TRP A 116 -7.17 -9.64 5.33
C TRP A 116 -7.44 -10.45 4.07
N TYR A 117 -8.50 -10.06 3.35
CA TYR A 117 -8.83 -10.65 2.05
C TYR A 117 -8.58 -9.65 0.94
N ARG A 118 -7.96 -10.15 -0.13
CA ARG A 118 -7.78 -9.40 -1.37
C ARG A 118 -8.98 -9.61 -2.27
N LEU A 119 -9.57 -8.51 -2.73
CA LEU A 119 -10.67 -8.55 -3.69
C LEU A 119 -10.16 -8.99 -5.06
N ALA A 120 -11.00 -9.69 -5.83
CA ALA A 120 -10.65 -10.13 -7.18
C ALA A 120 -10.89 -9.02 -8.21
N GLN A 121 -12.03 -8.32 -8.11
CA GLN A 121 -12.37 -7.24 -9.05
C GLN A 121 -11.59 -5.95 -8.83
N SER A 122 -11.07 -5.72 -7.63
CA SER A 122 -10.30 -4.51 -7.31
C SER A 122 -8.98 -4.87 -6.65
N ARG A 123 -7.95 -4.04 -6.83
CA ARG A 123 -6.65 -4.17 -6.14
C ARG A 123 -6.74 -3.75 -4.66
N GLY A 124 -7.88 -4.01 -4.04
CA GLY A 124 -8.22 -3.59 -2.69
C GLY A 124 -8.23 -4.75 -1.70
N TYR A 125 -8.07 -4.40 -0.43
CA TYR A 125 -8.06 -5.31 0.70
C TYR A 125 -9.15 -4.94 1.69
N VAL A 126 -9.74 -5.96 2.30
CA VAL A 126 -10.76 -5.86 3.33
C VAL A 126 -10.41 -6.75 4.52
N SER A 127 -10.71 -6.32 5.74
CA SER A 127 -10.43 -7.13 6.92
C SER A 127 -11.36 -8.35 6.97
N ALA A 128 -10.79 -9.52 7.29
CA ALA A 128 -11.53 -10.76 7.43
C ALA A 128 -12.59 -10.69 8.55
N HIS A 129 -12.41 -9.81 9.54
CA HIS A 129 -13.37 -9.60 10.61
C HIS A 129 -14.77 -9.22 10.11
N TYR A 130 -14.84 -8.51 8.97
CA TYR A 130 -16.08 -7.96 8.43
C TYR A 130 -16.62 -8.73 7.22
N VAL A 131 -15.98 -9.82 6.83
CA VAL A 131 -16.34 -10.59 5.63
C VAL A 131 -16.42 -12.07 5.98
N ARG A 132 -17.60 -12.66 5.79
CA ARG A 132 -17.81 -14.10 5.93
C ARG A 132 -17.64 -14.77 4.58
N VAL A 133 -16.72 -15.71 4.45
CA VAL A 133 -16.60 -16.55 3.26
C VAL A 133 -17.82 -17.47 3.19
N VAL A 134 -18.56 -17.42 2.08
CA VAL A 134 -19.77 -18.22 1.86
C VAL A 134 -19.54 -19.39 0.92
N ARG A 135 -18.59 -19.27 -0.02
CA ARG A 135 -18.22 -20.34 -0.96
C ARG A 135 -16.76 -20.25 -1.36
N GLY A 136 -16.17 -21.41 -1.64
CA GLY A 136 -14.80 -21.54 -2.16
C GLY A 136 -13.72 -21.51 -1.07
N THR A 137 -12.50 -21.84 -1.48
CA THR A 137 -11.32 -21.86 -0.62
C THR A 137 -10.42 -20.68 -0.98
N LEU A 138 -9.95 -19.96 0.04
CA LEU A 138 -9.01 -18.86 -0.15
C LEU A 138 -7.57 -19.35 -0.02
N PRO A 139 -6.79 -19.36 -1.12
CA PRO A 139 -5.35 -19.58 -1.01
C PRO A 139 -4.70 -18.40 -0.32
N TRP A 140 -3.48 -18.61 0.18
CA TRP A 140 -2.66 -17.51 0.68
C TRP A 140 -2.15 -16.65 -0.48
N CYS A 141 -2.15 -15.32 -0.27
CA CYS A 141 -1.21 -14.43 -0.92
C CYS A 141 0.08 -14.46 -0.07
#